data_AF-A0A401U194-F1
#
_entry.id   AF-A0A401U194-F1
#
_cell.length_a   1.000
_cell.length_b   1.000
_cell.length_c   1.000
_cell.angle_alpha   90.00
_cell.angle_beta   90.00
_cell.angle_gamma   90.00
#
_symmetry.space_group_name_H-M   'P 1'
#
loop_
_entity.id
_entity.type
_entity.pdbx_description
1 polymer ?
#
loop_
_entity_poly.entity_id
_entity_poly.type
_entity_poly.pdbx_seq_one_letter_code
_entity_poly.pdbx_strand_id
1 'polypeptide(L)'
;EIGQRTAWGINFGSYTYDQIRDPSIQSLGLSAFSGLGTLGGGNVTLQAGGTIGDAGRGVVVAVGGSGRVMADGSLVQTGGGVLSVKAGDIGTGGNQFVNLRGRIDIATGDFGSLVATNFRNDGGSDPRPINPLTAYSMTTLVGGDFALGDSVIDLRARGDLAMGAIIDPGIVGMTGLTDIGSGS
;
A
#
# COMPACT_ATOMS: atom_id res chain seq x y z
N GLU A 1 -16.82 -23.20 -6.51
CA GLU A 1 -15.46 -22.68 -6.35
C GLU A 1 -14.68 -23.04 -7.60
N ILE A 2 -14.42 -22.07 -8.48
CA ILE A 2 -13.48 -22.28 -9.59
C ILE A 2 -12.10 -22.25 -8.92
N GLY A 3 -11.40 -23.39 -8.90
CA GLY A 3 -10.12 -23.58 -8.22
C GLY A 3 -8.96 -22.80 -8.85
N GLN A 4 -9.15 -21.50 -9.09
CA GLN A 4 -8.16 -20.63 -9.69
C GLN A 4 -7.05 -20.40 -8.67
N ARG A 5 -5.84 -20.80 -9.03
CA ARG A 5 -4.67 -20.69 -8.16
C ARG A 5 -4.19 -19.25 -8.15
N THR A 6 -4.03 -18.69 -6.96
CA THR A 6 -3.59 -17.31 -6.78
C THR A 6 -2.16 -17.09 -7.26
N ALA A 7 -1.95 -16.00 -7.99
CA ALA A 7 -0.66 -15.47 -8.34
C ALA A 7 -0.61 -13.98 -7.96
N TRP A 8 0.57 -13.51 -7.58
CA TRP A 8 0.81 -12.12 -7.19
C TRP A 8 2.17 -11.66 -7.70
N GLY A 9 2.32 -10.35 -7.88
CA GLY A 9 3.62 -9.80 -8.23
C GLY A 9 3.56 -8.34 -8.63
N ILE A 10 4.71 -7.69 -8.50
CA ILE A 10 4.99 -6.40 -9.14
C ILE A 10 5.74 -6.72 -10.43
N ASN A 11 5.07 -6.57 -11.56
CA ASN A 11 5.62 -6.82 -12.89
C ASN A 11 5.47 -5.57 -13.76
N PHE A 12 6.47 -5.28 -14.58
CA PHE A 12 6.48 -4.11 -15.46
C PHE A 12 6.64 -4.55 -16.90
N GLY A 13 5.95 -3.89 -17.83
CA GLY A 13 5.95 -4.27 -19.25
C GLY A 13 5.23 -5.58 -19.53
N SER A 14 4.41 -6.06 -18.57
CA SER A 14 3.58 -7.25 -18.74
C SER A 14 2.16 -6.84 -19.09
N TYR A 15 1.52 -7.54 -20.01
CA TYR A 15 0.11 -7.33 -20.26
C TYR A 15 -0.71 -7.93 -19.13
N THR A 16 -1.56 -7.11 -18.51
CA THR A 16 -2.52 -7.52 -17.50
C THR A 16 -3.91 -7.42 -18.06
N TYR A 17 -4.71 -8.39 -17.66
CA TYR A 17 -6.10 -8.46 -18.00
C TYR A 17 -6.90 -7.85 -16.85
N ASP A 18 -7.58 -6.73 -17.11
CA ASP A 18 -8.41 -6.05 -16.13
C ASP A 18 -9.87 -6.11 -16.57
N GLN A 19 -10.70 -6.70 -15.71
CA GLN A 19 -12.15 -6.63 -15.84
C GLN A 19 -12.58 -5.38 -15.06
N ILE A 20 -12.73 -4.27 -15.79
CA ILE A 20 -13.24 -3.02 -15.23
C ILE A 20 -14.60 -3.34 -14.56
N ARG A 21 -15.04 -2.53 -13.59
CA ARG A 21 -16.27 -2.69 -12.78
C ARG A 21 -17.54 -3.15 -13.54
N ASP A 22 -17.57 -3.02 -14.88
CA ASP A 22 -18.52 -3.67 -15.76
C ASP A 22 -17.95 -5.00 -16.33
N PRO A 23 -18.52 -6.17 -15.95
CA PRO A 23 -18.01 -7.47 -16.37
C PRO A 23 -18.09 -7.74 -17.87
N SER A 24 -18.78 -6.90 -18.66
CA SER A 24 -18.85 -7.01 -20.11
C SER A 24 -17.71 -6.30 -20.86
N ILE A 25 -16.89 -5.50 -20.16
CA ILE A 25 -15.79 -4.74 -20.74
C ILE A 25 -14.47 -5.37 -20.33
N GLN A 26 -13.89 -6.13 -21.26
CA GLN A 26 -12.61 -6.80 -21.12
C GLN A 26 -11.50 -5.85 -21.59
N SER A 27 -10.59 -5.45 -20.68
CA SER A 27 -9.49 -4.52 -21.00
C SER A 27 -8.14 -5.21 -20.90
N LEU A 28 -7.36 -5.15 -21.99
CA LEU A 28 -5.96 -5.56 -21.99
C LEU A 28 -5.09 -4.33 -21.74
N GLY A 29 -4.57 -4.22 -20.51
CA GLY A 29 -3.66 -3.16 -20.12
C GLY A 29 -2.20 -3.60 -20.22
N LEU A 30 -1.30 -2.68 -20.55
CA LEU A 30 0.13 -2.87 -20.26
C LEU A 30 0.37 -2.41 -18.82
N SER A 31 0.71 -3.31 -17.92
CA SER A 31 1.12 -2.95 -16.57
C SER A 31 2.40 -2.13 -16.61
N ALA A 32 2.25 -0.85 -16.31
CA ALA A 32 3.32 0.12 -16.20
C ALA A 32 3.18 0.84 -14.85
N PHE A 33 4.30 1.29 -14.33
CA PHE A 33 4.37 2.12 -13.13
C PHE A 33 5.05 3.43 -13.45
N SER A 34 4.67 4.47 -12.72
CA SER A 34 5.45 5.68 -12.60
C SER A 34 5.94 5.76 -11.16
N GLY A 35 7.25 5.58 -10.96
CA GLY A 35 7.83 5.50 -9.63
C GLY A 35 9.30 5.08 -9.65
N LEU A 36 9.84 4.78 -8.48
CA LEU A 36 11.21 4.31 -8.26
C LEU A 36 11.18 2.83 -7.90
N GLY A 37 12.14 2.03 -8.35
CA GLY A 37 12.16 0.63 -7.96
C GLY A 37 13.15 -0.26 -8.67
N THR A 38 13.08 -1.55 -8.34
CA THR A 38 13.85 -2.61 -9.00
C THR A 38 12.92 -3.65 -9.64
N LEU A 39 13.37 -4.25 -10.74
CA LEU A 39 12.62 -5.28 -11.46
C LEU A 39 13.12 -6.67 -11.01
N GLY A 40 12.20 -7.58 -10.66
CA GLY A 40 12.53 -8.98 -10.36
C GLY A 40 13.33 -9.24 -9.07
N GLY A 41 13.52 -8.22 -8.22
CA GLY A 41 14.19 -8.33 -6.92
C GLY A 41 15.21 -7.21 -6.67
N GLY A 42 15.88 -7.26 -5.52
CA GLY A 42 16.96 -6.35 -5.17
C GLY A 42 16.58 -5.32 -4.09
N ASN A 43 17.43 -4.32 -3.92
CA ASN A 43 17.30 -3.35 -2.83
C ASN A 43 17.09 -1.94 -3.37
N VAL A 44 16.23 -1.18 -2.71
CA VAL A 44 16.03 0.25 -2.95
C VAL A 44 16.40 1.00 -1.68
N THR A 45 17.17 2.08 -1.82
CA THR A 45 17.39 3.06 -0.75
C THR A 45 16.91 4.40 -1.23
N LEU A 46 15.94 4.97 -0.51
CA LEU A 46 15.45 6.33 -0.73
C LEU A 46 15.84 7.19 0.48
N GLN A 47 16.57 8.27 0.23
CA GLN A 47 17.03 9.17 1.27
C GLN A 47 16.73 10.63 0.93
N ALA A 48 16.13 11.35 1.88
CA ALA A 48 15.97 12.79 1.83
C ALA A 48 16.34 13.40 3.18
N GLY A 49 17.05 14.54 3.17
CA GLY A 49 17.31 15.30 4.40
C GLY A 49 16.08 16.04 4.92
N GLY A 50 15.12 16.34 4.03
CA GLY A 50 13.83 16.95 4.34
C GLY A 50 12.68 15.97 4.09
N THR A 51 11.56 16.50 3.59
CA THR A 51 10.31 15.75 3.43
C THR A 51 10.29 14.92 2.14
N ILE A 52 9.91 13.64 2.24
CA ILE A 52 9.58 12.78 1.08
C ILE A 52 8.07 12.85 0.84
N GLY A 53 7.72 13.36 -0.34
CA GLY A 53 6.35 13.56 -0.78
C GLY A 53 5.60 14.57 0.09
N ASP A 54 4.84 15.48 -0.52
CA ASP A 54 4.03 16.44 0.24
C ASP A 54 2.98 17.11 -0.63
N ALA A 55 1.98 17.72 -0.02
CA ALA A 55 0.94 18.53 -0.67
C ALA A 55 0.29 17.84 -1.90
N GLY A 56 -0.01 16.55 -1.80
CA GLY A 56 -0.64 15.78 -2.89
C GLY A 56 0.33 15.32 -3.99
N ARG A 57 1.64 15.39 -3.75
CA ARG A 57 2.69 14.85 -4.63
C ARG A 57 3.48 13.78 -3.89
N GLY A 58 2.97 12.55 -3.90
CA GLY A 58 3.63 11.40 -3.30
C GLY A 58 4.64 10.73 -4.22
N VAL A 59 5.46 9.86 -3.64
CA VAL A 59 6.33 8.94 -4.38
C VAL A 59 5.79 7.52 -4.30
N VAL A 60 5.91 6.79 -5.40
CA VAL A 60 5.70 5.34 -5.41
C VAL A 60 7.07 4.68 -5.47
N VAL A 61 7.37 3.83 -4.49
CA VAL A 61 8.65 3.10 -4.42
C VAL A 61 8.36 1.61 -4.30
N ALA A 62 8.90 0.83 -5.21
CA ALA A 62 8.60 -0.60 -5.32
C ALA A 62 9.86 -1.47 -5.41
N VAL A 63 9.88 -2.59 -4.68
CA VAL A 63 10.84 -3.67 -4.87
C VAL A 63 10.14 -4.83 -5.58
N GLY A 64 10.57 -5.11 -6.81
CA GLY A 64 9.96 -6.11 -7.66
C GLY A 64 10.06 -7.53 -7.08
N GLY A 65 9.01 -8.32 -7.29
CA GLY A 65 8.94 -9.72 -6.87
C GLY A 65 7.61 -10.32 -7.28
N SER A 66 7.54 -11.64 -7.38
CA SER A 66 6.32 -12.36 -7.72
C SER A 66 6.25 -13.73 -7.05
N GLY A 67 5.04 -14.29 -7.04
CA GLY A 67 4.76 -15.62 -6.53
C GLY A 67 3.50 -16.22 -7.18
N ARG A 68 3.44 -17.54 -7.26
CA ARG A 68 2.24 -18.27 -7.68
C ARG A 68 2.13 -19.62 -6.98
N VAL A 69 0.90 -20.07 -6.78
CA VAL A 69 0.63 -21.43 -6.30
C VAL A 69 0.58 -22.39 -7.51
N MET A 70 1.42 -23.41 -7.49
CA MET A 70 1.55 -24.44 -8.53
C MET A 70 0.48 -25.52 -8.41
N ALA A 71 0.40 -26.41 -9.42
CA ALA A 71 -0.58 -27.49 -9.55
C ALA A 71 -0.66 -28.46 -8.35
N ASP A 72 0.44 -28.61 -7.63
CA ASP A 72 0.61 -29.46 -6.45
C ASP A 72 0.41 -28.72 -5.12
N GLY A 73 0.02 -27.43 -5.16
CA GLY A 73 -0.12 -26.59 -3.98
C GLY A 73 1.19 -25.96 -3.50
N SER A 74 2.32 -26.26 -4.13
CA SER A 74 3.60 -25.61 -3.82
C SER A 74 3.59 -24.15 -4.26
N LEU A 75 4.38 -23.32 -3.56
CA LEU A 75 4.52 -21.90 -3.87
C LEU A 75 5.83 -21.69 -4.64
N VAL A 76 5.75 -21.12 -5.85
CA VAL A 76 6.93 -20.71 -6.63
C VAL A 76 7.04 -19.20 -6.56
N GLN A 77 8.24 -18.75 -6.19
CA GLN A 77 8.49 -17.40 -5.74
C GLN A 77 9.80 -16.88 -6.34
N THR A 78 9.81 -15.63 -6.81
CA THR A 78 11.02 -14.96 -7.31
C THR A 78 11.06 -13.49 -6.89
N GLY A 79 12.25 -12.90 -6.83
CA GLY A 79 12.48 -11.52 -6.41
C GLY A 79 12.21 -11.24 -4.93
N GLY A 80 11.92 -9.97 -4.64
CA GLY A 80 11.94 -9.40 -3.29
C GLY A 80 13.28 -8.77 -2.92
N GLY A 81 13.35 -8.25 -1.69
CA GLY A 81 14.56 -7.64 -1.13
C GLY A 81 14.26 -6.61 -0.06
N VAL A 82 15.08 -5.56 0.04
CA VAL A 82 14.97 -4.53 1.07
C VAL A 82 14.63 -3.17 0.47
N LEU A 83 13.55 -2.57 0.94
CA LEU A 83 13.22 -1.17 0.71
C LEU A 83 13.59 -0.36 1.96
N SER A 84 14.66 0.43 1.90
CA SER A 84 15.07 1.32 3.00
C SER A 84 14.72 2.77 2.68
N VAL A 85 14.02 3.44 3.60
CA VAL A 85 13.64 4.84 3.49
C VAL A 85 14.15 5.62 4.71
N LYS A 86 14.88 6.70 4.46
CA LYS A 86 15.33 7.64 5.49
C LYS A 86 14.93 9.06 5.10
N ALA A 87 14.14 9.71 5.93
CA ALA A 87 13.66 11.05 5.66
C ALA A 87 13.80 11.96 6.88
N GLY A 88 13.82 13.27 6.61
CA GLY A 88 13.44 14.26 7.61
C GLY A 88 12.02 13.94 8.07
N ASP A 89 11.08 13.96 7.13
CA ASP A 89 9.67 13.60 7.31
C ASP A 89 9.13 12.82 6.09
N ILE A 90 8.09 12.02 6.27
CA ILE A 90 7.27 11.48 5.18
C ILE A 90 5.98 12.31 5.18
N GLY A 91 5.82 13.17 4.17
CA GLY A 91 4.71 14.11 4.13
C GLY A 91 3.43 13.51 3.58
N THR A 92 2.44 14.38 3.38
CA THR A 92 1.08 13.97 3.05
C THR A 92 0.89 14.10 1.54
N GLY A 93 0.91 12.97 0.82
CA GLY A 93 0.97 13.03 -0.65
C GLY A 93 0.49 11.79 -1.40
N GLY A 94 0.00 10.77 -0.70
CA GLY A 94 -0.25 9.47 -1.32
C GLY A 94 1.05 8.75 -1.66
N ASN A 95 2.03 8.79 -0.75
CA ASN A 95 3.22 7.96 -0.90
C ASN A 95 2.81 6.48 -0.84
N GLN A 96 3.48 5.64 -1.62
CA GLN A 96 3.23 4.20 -1.61
C GLN A 96 4.55 3.45 -1.56
N PHE A 97 4.67 2.57 -0.57
CA PHE A 97 5.84 1.73 -0.37
C PHE A 97 5.44 0.28 -0.60
N VAL A 98 5.98 -0.32 -1.67
CA VAL A 98 5.58 -1.64 -2.13
C VAL A 98 6.76 -2.58 -2.03
N ASN A 99 6.61 -3.64 -1.25
CA ASN A 99 7.51 -4.77 -1.28
C ASN A 99 6.69 -6.01 -0.94
N LEU A 100 6.56 -6.90 -1.92
CA LEU A 100 5.74 -8.09 -1.72
C LEU A 100 6.51 -9.21 -1.02
N ARG A 101 7.85 -9.23 -1.11
CA ARG A 101 8.72 -10.15 -0.35
C ARG A 101 9.96 -9.49 0.24
N GLY A 102 10.20 -9.72 1.52
CA GLY A 102 11.40 -9.28 2.21
C GLY A 102 11.08 -8.23 3.28
N ARG A 103 11.75 -7.08 3.24
CA ARG A 103 11.64 -6.05 4.27
C ARG A 103 11.43 -4.65 3.74
N ILE A 104 10.64 -3.87 4.45
CA ILE A 104 10.58 -2.41 4.34
C ILE A 104 11.07 -1.81 5.66
N ASP A 105 12.12 -1.00 5.62
CA ASP A 105 12.68 -0.30 6.77
C ASP A 105 12.51 1.22 6.58
N ILE A 106 11.72 1.88 7.42
CA ILE A 106 11.51 3.33 7.37
C ILE A 106 11.96 3.99 8.67
N ALA A 107 12.79 5.01 8.57
CA ALA A 107 13.16 5.91 9.65
C ALA A 107 12.88 7.36 9.27
N THR A 108 12.03 8.03 10.04
CA THR A 108 11.57 9.39 9.76
C THR A 108 11.38 10.21 11.04
N GLY A 109 11.27 11.52 10.92
CA GLY A 109 10.74 12.42 11.94
C GLY A 109 9.26 12.14 12.09
N ASP A 110 8.45 12.68 11.18
CA ASP A 110 7.02 12.39 11.11
C ASP A 110 6.71 11.42 9.95
N PHE A 111 5.69 10.58 10.12
CA PHE A 111 5.07 9.80 9.05
C PHE A 111 3.61 10.24 8.92
N GLY A 112 3.33 11.14 7.98
CA GLY A 112 2.06 11.86 7.93
C GLY A 112 1.96 12.89 9.04
N SER A 113 0.74 13.24 9.45
CA SER A 113 0.49 14.24 10.49
C SER A 113 -0.78 13.95 11.28
N LEU A 114 -0.73 14.25 12.58
CA LEU A 114 -1.84 14.23 13.53
C LEU A 114 -2.05 15.64 14.07
N VAL A 115 -3.11 16.31 13.60
CA VAL A 115 -3.42 17.68 14.01
C VAL A 115 -4.53 17.70 15.05
N ALA A 116 -4.19 18.18 16.25
CA ALA A 116 -5.15 18.31 17.34
C ALA A 116 -6.24 19.32 17.00
N THR A 117 -7.49 18.94 17.20
CA THR A 117 -8.64 19.82 16.95
C THR A 117 -9.60 19.82 18.14
N ASN A 118 -10.26 20.95 18.32
CA ASN A 118 -11.18 21.18 19.44
C ASN A 118 -12.63 20.93 19.03
N PHE A 119 -12.88 19.89 18.22
CA PHE A 119 -14.23 19.46 17.90
C PHE A 119 -14.72 18.52 18.99
N ARG A 120 -15.89 18.85 19.56
CA ARG A 120 -16.62 17.90 20.39
C ARG A 120 -17.08 16.72 19.53
N ASN A 121 -17.29 15.55 20.14
CA ASN A 121 -18.07 14.46 19.54
C ASN A 121 -19.34 15.05 18.91
N ASP A 122 -19.46 14.90 17.59
CA ASP A 122 -20.51 15.42 16.72
C ASP A 122 -21.91 14.87 17.06
N GLY A 123 -21.98 13.82 17.89
CA GLY A 123 -23.22 13.24 18.41
C GLY A 123 -23.83 13.92 19.65
N GLY A 124 -23.23 15.00 20.18
CA GLY A 124 -23.84 15.81 21.27
C GLY A 124 -24.03 15.09 22.61
N SER A 125 -23.41 13.92 22.81
CA SER A 125 -23.64 13.07 23.98
C SER A 125 -23.00 13.57 25.27
N ASP A 126 -21.96 14.39 25.17
CA ASP A 126 -21.39 15.10 26.32
C ASP A 126 -22.09 16.46 26.42
N PRO A 127 -22.58 16.91 27.60
CA PRO A 127 -23.16 18.25 27.79
C PRO A 127 -22.20 19.30 28.38
N ARG A 128 -20.97 18.94 28.77
CA ARG A 128 -19.99 19.88 29.39
C ARG A 128 -19.53 21.00 28.45
N PRO A 129 -19.26 22.23 28.91
CA PRO A 129 -18.65 23.27 28.07
C PRO A 129 -17.32 22.82 27.43
N ILE A 130 -17.04 23.27 26.20
CA ILE A 130 -15.77 22.99 25.51
C ILE A 130 -14.66 23.82 26.18
N ASN A 131 -13.55 23.17 26.55
CA ASN A 131 -12.33 23.87 26.93
C ASN A 131 -11.49 24.15 25.67
N PRO A 132 -11.28 25.43 25.27
CA PRO A 132 -10.50 25.75 24.08
C PRO A 132 -9.01 25.39 24.19
N LEU A 133 -8.54 25.02 25.39
CA LEU A 133 -7.17 24.56 25.64
C LEU A 133 -7.05 23.03 25.69
N THR A 134 -8.13 22.31 25.36
CA THR A 134 -8.15 20.84 25.37
C THR A 134 -8.56 20.35 23.98
N ALA A 135 -7.69 19.54 23.37
CA ALA A 135 -8.02 18.81 22.16
C ALA A 135 -9.04 17.72 22.48
N TYR A 136 -10.10 17.66 21.68
CA TYR A 136 -11.16 16.65 21.81
C TYR A 136 -11.23 15.73 20.60
N SER A 137 -10.50 16.05 19.54
CA SER A 137 -10.41 15.27 18.31
C SER A 137 -9.04 15.43 17.68
N MET A 138 -8.74 14.58 16.71
CA MET A 138 -7.52 14.60 15.91
C MET A 138 -7.90 14.47 14.44
N THR A 139 -7.30 15.33 13.61
CA THR A 139 -7.36 15.18 12.16
C THR A 139 -6.11 14.43 11.70
N THR A 140 -6.32 13.29 11.06
CA THR A 140 -5.25 12.43 10.55
C THR A 140 -5.02 12.71 9.07
N LEU A 141 -3.77 12.97 8.69
CA LEU A 141 -3.32 13.02 7.31
C LEU A 141 -2.23 11.97 7.13
N VAL A 142 -2.49 10.97 6.29
CA VAL A 142 -1.63 9.79 6.21
C VAL A 142 -0.34 10.08 5.44
N GLY A 143 0.77 9.53 5.93
CA GLY A 143 2.08 9.64 5.28
C GLY A 143 2.18 8.77 4.04
N GLY A 144 1.44 7.67 3.97
CA GLY A 144 1.42 6.78 2.82
C GLY A 144 0.87 5.40 3.13
N ASP A 145 0.72 4.63 2.05
CA ASP A 145 0.22 3.27 2.05
C ASP A 145 1.35 2.26 1.87
N PHE A 146 1.10 1.04 2.33
CA PHE A 146 1.98 -0.10 2.16
C PHE A 146 1.27 -1.19 1.38
N ALA A 147 1.97 -1.79 0.42
CA ALA A 147 1.51 -3.02 -0.20
C ALA A 147 2.52 -4.13 0.09
N LEU A 148 2.09 -5.09 0.89
CA LEU A 148 2.88 -6.16 1.48
C LEU A 148 2.33 -7.50 0.99
N GLY A 149 3.20 -8.45 0.68
CA GLY A 149 2.82 -9.85 0.53
C GLY A 149 3.26 -10.61 1.78
N ASP A 150 4.30 -11.43 1.65
CA ASP A 150 4.99 -12.08 2.76
C ASP A 150 6.11 -11.21 3.38
N SER A 151 6.02 -9.88 3.21
CA SER A 151 7.01 -8.93 3.71
C SER A 151 6.78 -8.48 5.14
N VAL A 152 7.85 -8.02 5.77
CA VAL A 152 7.82 -7.35 7.08
C VAL A 152 8.12 -5.87 6.90
N ILE A 153 7.37 -5.02 7.62
CA ILE A 153 7.61 -3.58 7.71
C ILE A 153 8.10 -3.21 9.12
N ASP A 154 9.20 -2.46 9.16
CA ASP A 154 9.73 -1.78 10.34
C ASP A 154 9.67 -0.26 10.12
N LEU A 155 8.65 0.40 10.67
CA LEU A 155 8.45 1.85 10.57
C LEU A 155 8.73 2.53 11.92
N ARG A 156 9.67 3.47 11.93
CA ARG A 156 10.03 4.30 13.09
C ARG A 156 9.86 5.78 12.75
N ALA A 157 8.85 6.41 13.36
CA ALA A 157 8.68 7.86 13.40
C ALA A 157 9.09 8.39 14.78
N ARG A 158 9.77 9.53 14.84
CA ARG A 158 10.14 10.22 16.09
C ARG A 158 9.03 11.15 16.61
N GLY A 159 8.12 11.58 15.74
CA GLY A 159 6.93 12.36 16.08
C GLY A 159 5.66 11.63 15.65
N ASP A 160 4.91 12.22 14.72
CA ASP A 160 3.60 11.71 14.31
C ASP A 160 3.71 10.39 13.52
N LEU A 161 2.77 9.49 13.78
CA LEU A 161 2.61 8.23 13.04
C LEU A 161 1.15 8.11 12.58
N ALA A 162 0.89 8.61 11.38
CA ALA A 162 -0.37 8.54 10.66
C ALA A 162 -0.22 7.62 9.43
N MET A 163 -0.49 6.34 9.61
CA MET A 163 -0.39 5.34 8.54
C MET A 163 -1.65 5.29 7.69
N GLY A 164 -1.45 5.06 6.39
CA GLY A 164 -2.52 4.76 5.46
C GLY A 164 -2.88 3.28 5.43
N ALA A 165 -3.30 2.80 4.27
CA ALA A 165 -3.68 1.42 4.07
C ALA A 165 -2.47 0.47 4.13
N ILE A 166 -2.70 -0.72 4.67
CA ILE A 166 -1.81 -1.88 4.49
C ILE A 166 -2.57 -2.85 3.60
N ILE A 167 -2.08 -3.01 2.38
CA ILE A 167 -2.71 -3.79 1.32
C ILE A 167 -1.97 -5.11 1.21
N ASP A 168 -2.70 -6.22 1.10
CA ASP A 168 -2.15 -7.53 0.77
C ASP A 168 -2.62 -7.98 -0.63
N PRO A 169 -1.80 -7.80 -1.68
CA PRO A 169 -2.13 -8.23 -3.04
C PRO A 169 -2.19 -9.75 -3.22
N GLY A 170 -1.74 -10.54 -2.23
CA GLY A 170 -1.86 -11.99 -2.22
C GLY A 170 -3.24 -12.49 -1.76
N ILE A 171 -4.04 -11.64 -1.11
CA ILE A 171 -5.40 -11.98 -0.68
C ILE A 171 -6.38 -11.55 -1.79
N VAL A 172 -6.89 -12.54 -2.53
CA VAL A 172 -7.96 -12.31 -3.50
C VAL A 172 -9.29 -12.25 -2.75
N GLY A 173 -10.00 -11.13 -2.85
CA GLY A 173 -11.40 -11.05 -2.47
C GLY A 173 -12.21 -11.97 -3.41
N MET A 174 -12.96 -12.90 -2.83
CA MET A 174 -13.72 -13.90 -3.60
C MET A 174 -14.81 -13.22 -4.45
N THR A 175 -14.52 -12.90 -5.71
CA THR A 175 -15.56 -12.46 -6.66
C THR A 175 -16.25 -13.68 -7.23
N GLY A 176 -17.48 -13.94 -6.79
CA GLY A 176 -18.33 -15.02 -7.31
C GLY A 176 -18.80 -14.71 -8.73
N LEU A 177 -17.96 -15.01 -9.73
CA LEU A 177 -18.41 -15.17 -11.11
C LEU A 177 -18.49 -16.67 -11.40
N THR A 178 -19.71 -17.18 -11.50
CA THR A 178 -19.96 -18.56 -11.94
C THR A 178 -19.62 -18.67 -13.42
N ASP A 179 -18.73 -19.60 -13.76
CA ASP A 179 -18.46 -20.01 -15.13
C ASP A 179 -19.74 -20.61 -15.74
N ILE A 180 -20.35 -19.90 -16.69
CA ILE A 180 -21.39 -20.43 -17.55
C ILE A 180 -20.76 -20.69 -18.92
N GLY A 181 -20.33 -21.92 -19.15
CA GLY A 181 -20.28 -22.44 -20.52
C GLY A 181 -19.25 -23.53 -20.81
N SER A 182 -19.70 -24.79 -20.82
CA SER A 182 -19.55 -25.65 -22.01
C SER A 182 -20.52 -26.84 -21.94
N GLY A 183 -21.79 -26.59 -22.23
CA GLY A 183 -22.74 -27.61 -22.64
C GLY A 183 -22.92 -27.55 -24.15
N SER A 184 -22.13 -28.36 -24.88
CA SER A 184 -22.42 -28.88 -26.22
C SER A 184 -21.64 -30.17 -26.42
#